data_AF-A0A031ILH3-F1
#
_entry.id   AF-A0A031ILH3-F1
#
_cell.length_a   1.000
_cell.length_b   1.000
_cell.length_c   1.000
_cell.angle_alpha   90.00
_cell.angle_beta   90.00
_cell.angle_gamma   90.00
#
_symmetry.space_group_name_H-M   'P 1'
#
loop_
_entity.id
_entity.type
_entity.pdbx_description
1 polymer ?
#
loop_
_entity_poly.entity_id
_entity_poly.type
_entity_poly.pdbx_seq_one_letter_code
_entity_poly.pdbx_strand_id
1 'polypeptide(L)'
;MTLSTESTRFLEDLKVYLLASGKNELATKEIVNELEDHLIEAEADGKSVRAITGDSPADYIQSISKEMAFDPKEAFWVVLQVFLGASSFLYLQNLLNGTTTFTILLVGGFLLISAVYLTTLAFLFRQDALRDGARPRIMRYGIHGSIHFLLIIGLLIVNGLVDSPKITLSPSVSWMIGALLIIWILVTAWKTKTWILPIALLVYFVPQIILRSVFDWSELTSGLVGYAVAAITMTVAFIRESKQDQSNVSKH
;
A
#
# COMPACT_ATOMS: atom_id res chain seq x y z
N MET A 1 -1.72 -18.19 25.96
CA MET A 1 -2.41 -19.23 25.15
C MET A 1 -2.53 -18.69 23.74
N THR A 2 -2.59 -19.55 22.72
CA THR A 2 -2.81 -19.14 21.33
C THR A 2 -4.31 -19.19 21.03
N LEU A 3 -4.84 -18.13 20.42
CA LEU A 3 -6.24 -18.07 20.01
C LEU A 3 -6.55 -19.10 18.92
N SER A 4 -7.80 -19.52 18.82
CA SER A 4 -8.28 -20.32 17.69
C SER A 4 -8.16 -19.57 16.36
N THR A 5 -8.15 -20.32 15.27
CA THR A 5 -8.16 -19.76 13.90
C THR A 5 -9.39 -18.89 13.64
N GLU A 6 -10.53 -19.21 14.24
CA GLU A 6 -11.77 -18.42 14.10
C GLU A 6 -11.63 -17.06 14.78
N SER A 7 -11.16 -17.03 16.03
CA SER A 7 -10.88 -15.81 16.80
C SER A 7 -9.82 -14.93 16.16
N THR A 8 -8.73 -15.54 15.70
CA THR A 8 -7.64 -14.83 15.02
C THR A 8 -8.17 -14.16 13.74
N ARG A 9 -8.91 -14.91 12.93
CA ARG A 9 -9.51 -14.37 11.70
C ARG A 9 -10.50 -13.24 11.98
N PHE A 10 -11.34 -13.39 13.01
CA PHE A 10 -12.27 -12.35 13.41
C PHE A 10 -11.56 -11.04 13.77
N LEU A 11 -10.48 -11.11 14.56
CA LEU A 11 -9.67 -9.92 14.92
C LEU A 11 -8.99 -9.29 13.70
N GLU A 12 -8.49 -10.10 12.77
CA GLU A 12 -7.94 -9.63 11.50
C GLU A 12 -8.99 -8.90 10.66
N ASP A 13 -10.17 -9.50 10.51
CA ASP A 13 -11.29 -8.93 9.75
C ASP A 13 -11.77 -7.61 10.40
N LEU A 14 -11.90 -7.57 11.73
CA LEU A 14 -12.20 -6.34 12.49
C LEU A 14 -11.16 -5.24 12.19
N LYS A 15 -9.88 -5.55 12.36
CA LYS A 15 -8.79 -4.59 12.12
C LYS A 15 -8.82 -4.04 10.70
N VAL A 16 -8.93 -4.92 9.71
CA VAL A 16 -9.01 -4.54 8.29
C VAL A 16 -10.22 -3.64 8.03
N TYR A 17 -11.39 -4.00 8.58
CA TYR A 17 -12.60 -3.21 8.39
C TYR A 17 -12.49 -1.81 8.99
N LEU A 18 -11.96 -1.68 10.21
CA LEU A 18 -11.82 -0.40 10.89
C LEU A 18 -10.83 0.51 10.16
N LEU A 19 -9.64 0.02 9.81
CA LEU A 19 -8.66 0.80 9.04
C LEU A 19 -9.19 1.19 7.66
N ALA A 20 -9.85 0.27 6.95
CA ALA A 20 -10.45 0.55 5.65
C ALA A 20 -11.69 1.47 5.73
N SER A 21 -12.28 1.60 6.93
CA SER A 21 -13.31 2.60 7.22
C SER A 21 -12.74 3.94 7.67
N GLY A 22 -11.41 4.10 7.65
CA GLY A 22 -10.69 5.31 8.06
C GLY A 22 -10.80 5.61 9.54
N LYS A 23 -10.90 4.57 10.37
CA LYS A 23 -10.78 4.71 11.83
C LYS A 23 -9.31 4.90 12.19
N ASN A 24 -9.08 5.61 13.28
CA ASN A 24 -7.73 5.89 13.78
C ASN A 24 -6.97 4.58 14.08
N GLU A 25 -5.71 4.49 13.66
CA GLU A 25 -4.90 3.27 13.81
C GLU A 25 -4.67 2.90 15.28
N LEU A 26 -4.40 3.88 16.15
CA LEU A 26 -4.15 3.63 17.57
C LEU A 26 -5.41 3.11 18.26
N ALA A 27 -6.55 3.77 18.07
CA ALA A 27 -7.83 3.33 18.62
C ALA A 27 -8.25 1.96 18.08
N THR A 28 -7.98 1.69 16.80
CA THR A 28 -8.22 0.36 16.21
C THR A 28 -7.37 -0.70 16.91
N LYS A 29 -6.09 -0.43 17.17
CA LYS A 29 -5.19 -1.34 17.87
C LYS A 29 -5.63 -1.60 19.31
N GLU A 30 -6.04 -0.57 20.02
CA GLU A 30 -6.53 -0.69 21.40
C GLU A 30 -7.75 -1.60 21.48
N ILE A 31 -8.76 -1.39 20.62
CA ILE A 31 -9.96 -2.23 20.56
C ILE A 31 -9.63 -3.68 20.16
N VAL A 32 -8.74 -3.88 19.19
CA VAL A 32 -8.33 -5.23 18.77
C VAL A 32 -7.63 -5.97 19.91
N ASN A 33 -6.75 -5.28 20.65
CA ASN A 33 -6.04 -5.88 21.80
C ASN A 33 -7.00 -6.20 22.96
N GLU A 34 -7.94 -5.31 23.27
CA GLU A 34 -8.95 -5.55 24.31
C GLU A 34 -9.84 -6.77 23.96
N LEU A 35 -10.26 -6.87 22.69
CA LEU A 35 -11.02 -8.02 22.22
C LEU A 35 -10.20 -9.31 22.18
N GLU A 36 -8.90 -9.22 21.90
CA GLU A 36 -7.98 -10.36 21.98
C GLU A 36 -7.96 -10.95 23.39
N ASP A 37 -7.82 -10.11 24.42
CA ASP A 37 -7.84 -10.54 25.82
C ASP A 37 -9.17 -11.22 26.19
N HIS A 38 -10.31 -10.64 25.79
CA HIS A 38 -11.63 -11.23 26.01
C HIS A 38 -11.81 -12.57 25.30
N LEU A 39 -11.28 -12.72 24.09
CA LEU A 39 -11.34 -13.97 23.33
C LEU A 39 -10.48 -15.06 23.99
N ILE A 40 -9.31 -14.70 24.53
CA ILE A 40 -8.46 -15.64 25.27
C ILE A 40 -9.19 -16.17 26.50
N GLU A 41 -9.86 -15.30 27.26
CA GLU A 41 -10.66 -15.69 28.42
C GLU A 41 -11.85 -16.57 28.02
N ALA A 42 -12.59 -16.19 26.98
CA ALA A 42 -13.73 -16.94 26.50
C ALA A 42 -13.34 -18.35 26.01
N GLU A 43 -12.24 -18.46 25.26
CA GLU A 43 -11.75 -19.76 24.77
C GLU A 43 -11.20 -20.64 25.89
N ALA A 44 -10.57 -20.04 26.92
CA ALA A 44 -10.15 -20.78 28.11
C ALA A 44 -11.34 -21.42 28.86
N ASP A 45 -12.51 -20.78 28.79
CA ASP A 45 -13.80 -21.30 29.28
C ASP A 45 -14.50 -22.30 28.32
N GLY A 46 -13.89 -22.60 27.16
CA GLY A 46 -14.47 -23.45 26.13
C GLY A 46 -15.58 -22.80 25.29
N LYS A 47 -15.69 -21.47 25.32
CA LYS A 47 -16.65 -20.70 24.50
C LYS A 47 -16.03 -20.37 23.14
N SER A 48 -16.89 -20.19 22.13
CA SER A 48 -16.47 -19.75 20.79
C SER A 48 -16.51 -18.23 20.65
N VAL A 49 -16.00 -17.71 19.52
CA VAL A 49 -16.10 -16.29 19.10
C VAL A 49 -17.51 -15.71 19.24
N ARG A 50 -18.53 -16.56 19.07
CA ARG A 50 -19.94 -16.17 19.13
C ARG A 50 -20.40 -15.79 20.53
N ALA A 51 -19.69 -16.21 21.57
CA ALA A 51 -19.98 -15.75 22.93
C ALA A 51 -19.75 -14.25 23.11
N ILE A 52 -18.88 -13.64 22.29
CA ILE A 52 -18.61 -12.20 22.29
C ILE A 52 -19.36 -11.51 21.16
N THR A 53 -19.30 -12.08 19.96
CA THR A 53 -19.84 -11.44 18.74
C THR A 53 -21.34 -11.68 18.52
N GLY A 54 -21.94 -12.62 19.26
CA GLY A 54 -23.29 -13.10 19.00
C GLY A 54 -23.37 -13.95 17.73
N ASP A 55 -24.53 -13.93 17.07
CA ASP A 55 -24.79 -14.76 15.89
C ASP A 55 -24.11 -14.23 14.61
N SER A 56 -23.66 -12.97 14.61
CA SER A 56 -23.14 -12.28 13.42
C SER A 56 -21.88 -11.47 13.74
N PRO A 57 -20.67 -12.04 13.53
CA PRO A 57 -19.42 -11.31 13.64
C PRO A 57 -19.36 -10.06 12.74
N ALA A 58 -19.98 -10.12 11.57
CA ALA A 58 -20.05 -8.98 10.65
C ALA A 58 -20.87 -7.81 11.23
N ASP A 59 -22.01 -8.08 11.88
CA ASP A 59 -22.81 -7.04 12.51
C ASP A 59 -22.08 -6.44 13.72
N TYR A 60 -21.34 -7.27 14.46
CA TYR A 60 -20.51 -6.83 15.58
C TYR A 60 -19.35 -5.91 15.12
N ILE A 61 -18.65 -6.25 14.03
CA ILE A 61 -17.63 -5.37 13.43
C ILE A 61 -18.24 -4.02 13.02
N GLN A 62 -19.45 -4.06 12.44
CA GLN A 62 -20.12 -2.83 12.03
C GLN A 62 -20.61 -1.98 13.21
N SER A 63 -21.03 -2.57 14.33
CA SER A 63 -21.43 -1.80 15.52
C SER A 63 -20.24 -1.05 16.10
N ILE A 64 -19.09 -1.72 16.29
CA ILE A 64 -17.85 -1.08 16.75
C ILE A 64 -17.47 0.08 15.82
N SER A 65 -17.50 -0.15 14.50
CA SER A 65 -17.16 0.88 13.53
C SER A 65 -18.11 2.09 13.58
N LYS A 66 -19.39 1.91 13.93
CA LYS A 66 -20.34 3.03 14.07
C LYS A 66 -20.05 3.89 15.29
N GLU A 67 -19.49 3.30 16.35
CA GLU A 67 -19.14 4.00 17.59
C GLU A 67 -17.83 4.77 17.49
N MET A 68 -16.91 4.31 16.63
CA MET A 68 -15.64 5.00 16.39
C MET A 68 -15.79 6.22 15.46
N ALA A 69 -15.07 7.31 15.75
CA ALA A 69 -14.99 8.45 14.85
C ALA A 69 -14.14 8.14 13.60
N PHE A 70 -14.52 8.75 12.47
CA PHE A 70 -13.66 8.79 11.28
C PHE A 70 -12.51 9.77 11.50
N ASP A 71 -11.29 9.38 11.13
CA ASP A 71 -10.10 10.24 11.22
C ASP A 71 -9.72 10.79 9.82
N PRO A 72 -10.25 11.97 9.42
CA PRO A 72 -9.95 12.54 8.11
C PRO A 72 -8.47 12.93 7.97
N LYS A 73 -7.80 13.25 9.07
CA LYS A 73 -6.41 13.69 9.07
C LYS A 73 -5.51 12.51 8.75
N GLU A 74 -5.71 11.38 9.43
CA GLU A 74 -4.96 10.16 9.18
C GLU A 74 -5.23 9.63 7.76
N ALA A 75 -6.50 9.62 7.32
CA ALA A 75 -6.85 9.24 5.96
C ALA A 75 -6.15 10.10 4.90
N PHE A 76 -6.09 11.43 5.10
CA PHE A 76 -5.35 12.33 4.22
C PHE A 76 -3.86 12.00 4.17
N TRP A 77 -3.22 11.74 5.32
CA TRP A 77 -1.81 11.37 5.37
C TRP A 77 -1.51 10.06 4.66
N VAL A 78 -2.40 9.06 4.77
CA VAL A 78 -2.28 7.80 4.03
C VAL A 78 -2.35 8.04 2.52
N VAL A 79 -3.33 8.80 2.04
CA VAL A 79 -3.45 9.15 0.61
C VAL A 79 -2.22 9.90 0.12
N LEU A 80 -1.76 10.89 0.88
CA LEU A 80 -0.57 11.66 0.55
C LEU A 80 0.68 10.80 0.52
N GLN A 81 0.84 9.88 1.48
CA GLN A 81 1.99 8.98 1.55
C GLN A 81 2.04 8.04 0.34
N VAL A 82 0.91 7.45 -0.05
CA VAL A 82 0.83 6.61 -1.25
C VAL A 82 1.10 7.43 -2.51
N PHE A 83 0.51 8.62 -2.61
CA PHE A 83 0.73 9.51 -3.75
C PHE A 83 2.22 9.89 -3.90
N LEU A 84 2.87 10.33 -2.82
CA LEU A 84 4.29 10.69 -2.83
C LEU A 84 5.18 9.47 -3.10
N GLY A 85 4.86 8.33 -2.49
CA GLY A 85 5.58 7.08 -2.71
C GLY A 85 5.51 6.62 -4.17
N ALA A 86 4.33 6.61 -4.78
CA ALA A 86 4.16 6.22 -6.17
C ALA A 86 4.74 7.27 -7.14
N SER A 87 4.57 8.56 -6.85
CA SER A 87 5.14 9.66 -7.64
C SER A 87 6.67 9.70 -7.57
N SER A 88 7.28 9.12 -6.54
CA SER A 88 8.74 9.11 -6.40
C SER A 88 9.45 8.38 -7.52
N PHE A 89 8.88 7.29 -8.03
CA PHE A 89 9.44 6.58 -9.19
C PHE A 89 9.42 7.47 -10.43
N LEU A 90 8.28 8.10 -10.73
CA LEU A 90 8.16 9.00 -11.88
C LEU A 90 9.10 10.20 -11.76
N TYR A 91 9.12 10.85 -10.59
CA TYR A 91 9.94 12.03 -10.36
C TYR A 91 11.44 11.72 -10.43
N LEU A 92 11.89 10.66 -9.76
CA LEU A 92 13.31 10.28 -9.74
C LEU A 92 13.76 9.74 -11.12
N GLN A 93 12.87 9.08 -11.88
CA GLN A 93 13.17 8.69 -13.26
C GLN A 93 13.37 9.91 -14.16
N ASN A 94 12.48 10.90 -14.06
CA ASN A 94 12.60 12.16 -14.79
C ASN A 94 13.87 12.92 -14.40
N LEU A 95 14.22 12.92 -13.11
CA LEU A 95 15.46 13.50 -12.60
C LEU A 95 16.69 12.79 -13.18
N LEU A 96 16.69 11.44 -13.21
CA LEU A 96 17.77 10.63 -13.77
C LEU A 96 17.94 10.84 -15.28
N ASN A 97 16.83 11.06 -16.00
CA ASN A 97 16.82 11.37 -17.43
C ASN A 97 17.11 12.85 -17.74
N GLY A 98 17.32 13.70 -16.73
CA GLY A 98 17.55 15.14 -16.90
C GLY A 98 16.33 15.93 -17.38
N THR A 99 15.13 15.33 -17.38
CA THR A 99 13.90 15.91 -17.93
C THR A 99 12.90 16.25 -16.82
N THR A 100 13.05 17.42 -16.19
CA THR A 100 12.19 17.84 -15.06
C THR A 100 11.07 18.77 -15.51
N THR A 101 10.38 18.37 -16.58
CA THR A 101 9.16 19.04 -17.06
C THR A 101 7.94 18.17 -16.74
N PHE A 102 6.96 18.76 -16.06
CA PHE A 102 5.74 18.09 -15.64
C PHE A 102 4.54 18.79 -16.24
N THR A 103 3.62 18.03 -16.80
CA THR A 103 2.33 18.55 -17.25
C THR A 103 1.33 18.56 -16.08
N ILE A 104 0.51 19.60 -16.01
CA ILE A 104 -0.57 19.68 -15.02
C ILE A 104 -1.52 18.48 -15.17
N LEU A 105 -1.78 18.05 -16.41
CA LEU A 105 -2.57 16.86 -16.72
C LEU A 105 -2.00 15.58 -16.10
N LEU A 106 -0.70 15.32 -16.22
CA LEU A 106 -0.07 14.12 -15.65
C LEU A 106 -0.15 14.15 -14.12
N VAL A 107 0.19 15.28 -13.50
CA VAL A 107 0.20 15.41 -12.04
C VAL A 107 -1.22 15.29 -11.47
N GLY A 108 -2.18 16.05 -12.02
CA GLY A 108 -3.57 16.03 -11.57
C GLY A 108 -4.26 14.71 -11.85
N GLY A 109 -4.02 14.12 -13.03
CA GLY A 109 -4.56 12.81 -13.40
C GLY A 109 -4.02 11.70 -12.49
N PHE A 110 -2.72 11.71 -12.18
CA PHE A 110 -2.11 10.73 -11.29
C PHE A 110 -2.68 10.83 -9.86
N LEU A 111 -2.85 12.05 -9.34
CA LEU A 111 -3.47 12.29 -8.04
C LEU A 111 -4.90 11.77 -7.99
N LEU A 112 -5.71 12.08 -9.02
CA LEU A 112 -7.10 11.62 -9.11
C LEU A 112 -7.18 10.10 -9.18
N ILE A 113 -6.41 9.45 -10.06
CA ILE A 113 -6.40 7.99 -10.20
C ILE A 113 -5.95 7.33 -8.88
N SER A 114 -4.95 7.89 -8.20
CA SER A 114 -4.48 7.37 -6.90
C SER A 114 -5.55 7.47 -5.82
N ALA A 115 -6.28 8.59 -5.75
CA ALA A 115 -7.38 8.76 -4.80
C ALA A 115 -8.53 7.77 -5.07
N VAL A 116 -8.88 7.58 -6.35
CA VAL A 116 -9.89 6.57 -6.76
C VAL A 116 -9.41 5.16 -6.42
N TYR A 117 -8.14 4.84 -6.66
CA TYR A 117 -7.55 3.55 -6.30
C TYR A 117 -7.69 3.24 -4.83
N LEU A 118 -7.27 4.16 -3.96
CA LEU A 118 -7.30 3.95 -2.52
C LEU A 118 -8.74 3.86 -2.00
N THR A 119 -9.63 4.71 -2.49
CA THR A 119 -11.05 4.69 -2.08
C THR A 119 -11.72 3.38 -2.44
N THR A 120 -11.52 2.91 -3.68
CA THR A 120 -12.10 1.65 -4.14
C THR A 120 -11.44 0.44 -3.50
N LEU A 121 -10.13 0.48 -3.23
CA LEU A 121 -9.41 -0.57 -2.50
C LEU A 121 -9.90 -0.68 -1.05
N ALA A 122 -10.06 0.45 -0.35
CA ALA A 122 -10.62 0.49 0.99
C ALA A 122 -12.04 -0.10 1.02
N PHE A 123 -12.87 0.23 0.02
CA PHE A 123 -14.19 -0.38 -0.12
C PHE A 123 -14.14 -1.90 -0.31
N LEU A 124 -13.21 -2.41 -1.12
CA LEU A 124 -13.01 -3.85 -1.29
C LEU A 124 -12.59 -4.54 0.02
N PHE A 125 -11.67 -3.94 0.78
CA PHE A 125 -11.26 -4.44 2.09
C PHE A 125 -12.42 -4.50 3.08
N ARG A 126 -13.25 -3.45 3.13
CA ARG A 126 -14.45 -3.44 3.97
C ARG A 126 -15.42 -4.56 3.60
N GLN A 127 -15.63 -4.79 2.31
CA GLN A 127 -16.49 -5.88 1.86
C GLN A 127 -15.92 -7.26 2.18
N ASP A 128 -14.60 -7.42 2.12
CA ASP A 128 -13.96 -8.71 2.39
C ASP A 128 -13.97 -9.06 3.88
N ALA A 129 -13.73 -8.06 4.75
CA ALA A 129 -13.79 -8.24 6.19
C ALA A 129 -15.18 -8.62 6.72
N LEU A 130 -16.25 -8.30 5.98
CA LEU A 130 -17.63 -8.65 6.35
C LEU A 130 -18.12 -9.95 5.69
N ARG A 131 -17.29 -10.61 4.88
CA ARG A 131 -17.73 -11.79 4.10
C ARG A 131 -17.35 -13.10 4.78
N ASP A 132 -18.39 -13.86 5.09
CA ASP A 132 -18.27 -15.28 5.37
C ASP A 132 -18.04 -16.06 4.06
N GLY A 133 -16.78 -16.40 3.75
CA GLY A 133 -16.50 -17.35 2.68
C GLY A 133 -15.13 -17.25 2.00
N ALA A 134 -14.77 -18.32 1.29
CA ALA A 134 -13.46 -18.54 0.66
C ALA A 134 -13.40 -18.14 -0.83
N ARG A 135 -14.14 -17.10 -1.27
CA ARG A 135 -13.98 -16.63 -2.66
C ARG A 135 -12.53 -16.18 -2.86
N PRO A 136 -11.91 -16.43 -4.04
CA PRO A 136 -10.50 -16.11 -4.24
C PRO A 136 -10.32 -14.59 -4.25
N ARG A 137 -9.93 -14.06 -3.08
CA ARG A 137 -9.54 -12.67 -2.82
C ARG A 137 -8.61 -12.16 -3.94
N ILE A 138 -7.66 -13.01 -4.33
CA ILE A 138 -6.65 -12.74 -5.37
C ILE A 138 -7.26 -12.28 -6.70
N MET A 139 -8.35 -12.88 -7.17
CA MET A 139 -8.94 -12.50 -8.47
C MET A 139 -9.55 -11.09 -8.43
N ARG A 140 -10.21 -10.73 -7.32
CA ARG A 140 -10.81 -9.39 -7.18
C ARG A 140 -9.74 -8.31 -7.08
N TYR A 141 -8.73 -8.52 -6.25
CA TYR A 141 -7.59 -7.59 -6.16
C TYR A 141 -6.80 -7.52 -7.46
N GLY A 142 -6.64 -8.65 -8.17
CA GLY A 142 -5.99 -8.70 -9.48
C GLY A 142 -6.73 -7.89 -10.55
N ILE A 143 -8.05 -8.05 -10.65
CA ILE A 143 -8.89 -7.26 -11.57
C ILE A 143 -8.84 -5.78 -11.20
N HIS A 144 -9.00 -5.46 -9.91
CA HIS A 144 -8.95 -4.08 -9.43
C HIS A 144 -7.60 -3.43 -9.76
N GLY A 145 -6.48 -4.08 -9.43
CA GLY A 145 -5.14 -3.59 -9.77
C GLY A 145 -4.93 -3.44 -11.28
N SER A 146 -5.44 -4.37 -12.09
CA SER A 146 -5.34 -4.31 -13.56
C SER A 146 -6.08 -3.10 -14.14
N ILE A 147 -7.30 -2.81 -13.66
CA ILE A 147 -8.06 -1.63 -14.09
C ILE A 147 -7.28 -0.36 -13.79
N HIS A 148 -6.69 -0.25 -12.59
CA HIS A 148 -5.91 0.93 -12.21
C HIS A 148 -4.64 1.08 -13.04
N PHE A 149 -3.95 -0.02 -13.33
CA PHE A 149 -2.80 -0.02 -14.22
C PHE A 149 -3.17 0.48 -15.62
N LEU A 150 -4.30 0.02 -16.18
CA LEU A 150 -4.82 0.49 -17.46
C LEU A 150 -5.18 1.99 -17.43
N LEU A 151 -5.73 2.50 -16.32
CA LEU A 151 -6.00 3.93 -16.15
C LEU A 151 -4.71 4.76 -16.18
N ILE A 152 -3.64 4.29 -15.55
CA ILE A 152 -2.33 4.96 -15.58
C ILE A 152 -1.76 4.95 -17.01
N ILE A 153 -1.83 3.83 -17.73
CA ILE A 153 -1.42 3.77 -19.15
C ILE A 153 -2.24 4.75 -19.98
N GLY A 154 -3.57 4.76 -19.79
CA GLY A 154 -4.47 5.70 -20.47
C GLY A 154 -4.09 7.15 -20.20
N LEU A 155 -3.77 7.50 -18.95
CA LEU A 155 -3.29 8.83 -18.60
C LEU A 155 -1.99 9.19 -19.32
N LEU A 156 -1.01 8.27 -19.39
CA LEU A 156 0.24 8.51 -20.10
C LEU A 156 0.02 8.73 -21.60
N ILE A 157 -0.88 7.97 -22.23
CA ILE A 157 -1.24 8.14 -23.64
C ILE A 157 -1.91 9.50 -23.85
N VAL A 158 -2.95 9.83 -23.07
CA VAL A 158 -3.67 11.12 -23.19
C VAL A 158 -2.72 12.28 -22.95
N ASN A 159 -1.80 12.16 -22.00
CA ASN A 159 -0.78 13.18 -21.73
C ASN A 159 0.18 13.42 -22.91
N GLY A 160 0.42 12.40 -23.75
CA GLY A 160 1.20 12.54 -24.98
C GLY A 160 0.41 13.12 -26.16
N LEU A 161 -0.93 13.04 -26.13
CA LEU A 161 -1.81 13.48 -27.20
C LEU A 161 -2.38 14.89 -26.99
N VAL A 162 -2.51 15.32 -25.73
CA VAL A 162 -3.12 16.59 -25.36
C VAL A 162 -2.05 17.58 -24.89
N ASP A 163 -2.02 18.76 -25.50
CA ASP A 163 -1.19 19.86 -25.03
C ASP A 163 -1.76 20.45 -23.72
N SER A 164 -1.19 19.98 -22.61
CA SER A 164 -1.43 20.53 -21.26
C SER A 164 -0.37 21.58 -20.93
N PRO A 165 -0.69 22.58 -20.08
CA PRO A 165 0.31 23.45 -19.48
C PRO A 165 1.43 22.65 -18.80
N LYS A 166 2.67 23.11 -18.99
CA LYS A 166 3.90 22.47 -18.55
C LYS A 166 4.60 23.34 -17.51
N ILE A 167 5.14 22.70 -16.48
CA ILE A 167 5.97 23.31 -15.45
C ILE A 167 7.36 22.70 -15.60
N THR A 168 8.35 23.52 -15.94
CA THR A 168 9.75 23.09 -16.04
C THR A 168 10.50 23.61 -14.83
N LEU A 169 11.14 22.69 -14.11
CA LEU A 169 11.97 23.02 -12.95
C LEU A 169 13.40 23.28 -13.39
N SER A 170 14.09 24.21 -12.72
CA SER A 170 15.52 24.39 -12.93
C SER A 170 16.30 23.20 -12.34
N PRO A 171 17.46 22.82 -12.90
CA PRO A 171 18.21 21.66 -12.40
C PRO A 171 18.48 21.69 -10.89
N SER A 172 18.87 22.85 -10.35
CA SER A 172 19.12 23.02 -8.91
C SER A 172 17.88 22.76 -8.05
N VAL A 173 16.71 23.27 -8.50
CA VAL A 173 15.43 23.04 -7.81
C VAL A 173 15.02 21.57 -7.91
N SER A 174 15.24 20.95 -9.08
CA SER A 174 14.89 19.56 -9.32
C SER A 174 15.66 18.60 -8.40
N TRP A 175 16.97 18.80 -8.26
CA TRP A 175 17.81 18.02 -7.33
C TRP A 175 17.45 18.27 -5.87
N MET A 176 17.14 19.51 -5.49
CA MET A 176 16.69 19.85 -4.14
C MET A 176 15.39 19.10 -3.78
N ILE A 177 14.39 19.13 -4.65
CA ILE A 177 13.12 18.39 -4.45
C ILE A 177 13.39 16.88 -4.41
N GLY A 178 14.26 16.35 -5.27
CA GLY A 178 14.64 14.94 -5.25
C GLY A 178 15.26 14.50 -3.92
N ALA A 179 16.17 15.31 -3.38
CA ALA A 179 16.79 15.06 -2.07
C ALA A 179 15.75 15.11 -0.94
N LEU A 180 14.86 16.11 -0.94
CA LEU A 180 13.78 16.22 0.04
C LEU A 180 12.83 15.03 -0.02
N LEU A 181 12.51 14.55 -1.21
CA LEU A 181 11.67 13.37 -1.42
C LEU A 181 12.33 12.11 -0.84
N ILE A 182 13.62 11.90 -1.10
CA ILE A 182 14.37 10.76 -0.53
C ILE A 182 14.39 10.84 1.01
N ILE A 183 14.67 12.01 1.58
CA ILE A 183 14.65 12.22 3.04
C ILE A 183 13.27 11.87 3.60
N TRP A 184 12.20 12.37 2.98
CA TRP A 184 10.83 12.07 3.40
C TRP A 184 10.53 10.56 3.34
N ILE A 185 10.98 9.84 2.30
CA ILE A 185 10.84 8.39 2.18
C ILE A 185 11.59 7.64 3.28
N LEU A 186 12.81 8.07 3.63
CA LEU A 186 13.60 7.44 4.69
C LEU A 186 13.00 7.69 6.08
N VAL A 187 12.53 8.91 6.34
CA VAL A 187 11.87 9.26 7.61
C VAL A 187 10.57 8.48 7.78
N THR A 188 9.74 8.39 6.73
CA THR A 188 8.49 7.62 6.76
C THR A 188 8.77 6.13 6.96
N ALA A 189 9.72 5.54 6.22
CA ALA A 189 10.13 4.15 6.39
C ALA A 189 10.64 3.85 7.81
N TRP A 190 11.42 4.75 8.39
CA TRP A 190 11.91 4.59 9.76
C TRP A 190 10.78 4.67 10.81
N LYS A 191 9.81 5.57 10.59
CA LYS A 191 8.65 5.74 11.47
C LYS A 191 7.72 4.52 11.42
N THR A 192 7.39 4.03 10.22
CA THR A 192 6.47 2.89 10.04
C THR A 192 7.16 1.54 10.17
N LYS A 193 8.49 1.52 10.32
CA LYS A 193 9.33 0.29 10.25
C LYS A 193 9.15 -0.49 8.94
N THR A 194 8.72 0.18 7.89
CA THR A 194 8.46 -0.43 6.57
C THR A 194 9.51 0.03 5.58
N TRP A 195 10.49 -0.82 5.29
CA TRP A 195 11.60 -0.50 4.38
C TRP A 195 11.34 -0.83 2.91
N ILE A 196 10.14 -1.32 2.58
CA ILE A 196 9.76 -1.78 1.23
C ILE A 196 10.00 -0.69 0.18
N LEU A 197 9.50 0.53 0.40
CA LEU A 197 9.62 1.62 -0.59
C LEU A 197 11.08 2.07 -0.83
N PRO A 198 11.89 2.38 0.21
CA PRO A 198 13.31 2.66 0.01
C PRO A 198 14.06 1.54 -0.73
N ILE A 199 13.82 0.28 -0.35
CA ILE A 199 14.46 -0.87 -1.00
C ILE A 199 14.02 -0.96 -2.46
N ALA A 200 12.73 -0.83 -2.75
CA ALA A 200 12.21 -0.87 -4.11
C ALA A 200 12.83 0.22 -4.99
N LEU A 201 13.01 1.44 -4.47
CA LEU A 201 13.69 2.52 -5.18
C LEU A 201 15.16 2.22 -5.43
N LEU A 202 15.89 1.73 -4.43
CA LEU A 202 17.30 1.35 -4.58
C LEU A 202 17.45 0.26 -5.64
N VAL A 203 16.66 -0.80 -5.55
CA VAL A 203 16.70 -1.93 -6.47
C VAL A 203 16.29 -1.53 -7.88
N TYR A 204 15.38 -0.57 -8.03
CA TYR A 204 14.96 -0.06 -9.33
C TYR A 204 16.00 0.89 -9.96
N PHE A 205 16.57 1.82 -9.20
CA PHE A 205 17.42 2.89 -9.74
C PHE A 205 18.91 2.55 -9.77
N VAL A 206 19.45 1.81 -8.81
CA VAL A 206 20.89 1.50 -8.76
C VAL A 206 21.35 0.74 -9.99
N PRO A 207 20.67 -0.34 -10.46
CA PRO A 207 21.07 -1.01 -11.70
C PRO A 207 21.04 -0.07 -12.90
N GLN A 208 20.06 0.83 -12.99
CA GLN A 208 19.99 1.79 -14.08
C GLN A 208 21.20 2.74 -14.09
N ILE A 209 21.56 3.28 -12.92
CA ILE A 209 22.70 4.18 -12.78
C ILE A 209 24.00 3.48 -13.19
N ILE A 210 24.19 2.22 -12.77
CA ILE A 210 25.37 1.43 -13.15
C ILE A 210 25.39 1.15 -14.66
N LEU A 211 24.28 0.69 -15.22
CA LEU A 211 24.17 0.35 -16.65
C LEU A 211 24.38 1.57 -17.55
N ARG A 212 23.90 2.73 -17.14
CA ARG A 212 24.08 3.98 -17.89
C ARG A 212 25.49 4.54 -17.74
N SER A 213 26.08 4.49 -16.53
CA SER A 213 27.38 5.14 -16.27
C SER A 213 28.60 4.28 -16.64
N VAL A 214 28.49 2.96 -16.55
CA VAL A 214 29.61 2.02 -16.80
C VAL A 214 29.54 1.41 -18.19
N PHE A 215 28.33 1.19 -18.72
CA PHE A 215 28.11 0.42 -19.96
C PHE A 215 27.47 1.24 -21.08
N ASP A 216 27.14 2.53 -20.85
CA ASP A 216 26.48 3.43 -21.81
C ASP A 216 25.17 2.88 -22.40
N TRP A 217 24.41 2.11 -21.60
CA TRP A 217 23.13 1.57 -22.04
C TRP A 217 22.09 2.67 -22.21
N SER A 218 21.20 2.50 -23.20
CA SER A 218 20.08 3.40 -23.43
C SER A 218 19.16 3.52 -22.21
N GLU A 219 18.44 4.63 -22.11
CA GLU A 219 17.48 4.87 -21.02
C GLU A 219 16.42 3.77 -20.92
N LEU A 220 15.93 3.31 -22.08
CA LEU A 220 14.92 2.27 -22.16
C LEU A 220 15.44 0.92 -21.69
N THR A 221 16.60 0.48 -22.19
CA THR A 221 17.17 -0.83 -21.84
C THR A 221 17.56 -0.90 -20.37
N SER A 222 18.19 0.16 -19.85
CA SER A 222 18.50 0.27 -18.43
C SER A 222 17.22 0.27 -17.57
N GLY A 223 16.20 1.03 -17.95
CA GLY A 223 14.91 1.06 -17.25
C GLY A 223 14.20 -0.30 -17.19
N LEU A 224 14.21 -1.06 -18.29
CA LEU A 224 13.66 -2.41 -18.36
C LEU A 224 14.40 -3.38 -17.44
N VAL A 225 15.74 -3.31 -17.38
CA VAL A 225 16.51 -4.12 -16.43
C VAL A 225 16.21 -3.72 -14.99
N GLY A 226 16.16 -2.42 -14.69
CA GLY A 226 15.78 -1.93 -13.35
C GLY A 226 14.41 -2.46 -12.91
N TYR A 227 13.42 -2.45 -13.81
CA TYR A 227 12.11 -3.04 -13.56
C TYR A 227 12.17 -4.55 -13.32
N ALA A 228 12.88 -5.29 -14.16
CA ALA A 228 13.00 -6.75 -14.03
C ALA A 228 13.67 -7.14 -12.70
N VAL A 229 14.75 -6.47 -12.32
CA VAL A 229 15.46 -6.70 -11.05
C VAL A 229 14.53 -6.38 -9.87
N ALA A 230 13.84 -5.23 -9.89
CA ALA A 230 12.89 -4.85 -8.84
C ALA A 230 11.74 -5.87 -8.70
N ALA A 231 11.15 -6.31 -9.81
CA ALA A 231 10.07 -7.30 -9.79
C ALA A 231 10.53 -8.66 -9.22
N ILE A 232 11.71 -9.13 -9.61
CA ILE A 232 12.28 -10.38 -9.08
C ILE A 232 12.56 -10.25 -7.58
N THR A 233 13.23 -9.17 -7.15
CA THR A 233 13.55 -8.96 -5.74
C THR A 233 12.29 -8.89 -4.88
N MET A 234 11.27 -8.15 -5.32
CA MET A 234 9.99 -8.05 -4.62
C MET A 234 9.26 -9.38 -4.54
N THR A 235 9.26 -10.16 -5.64
CA THR A 235 8.65 -11.50 -5.65
C THR A 235 9.36 -12.45 -4.69
N VAL A 236 10.70 -12.45 -4.68
CA VAL A 236 11.49 -13.27 -3.76
C VAL A 236 11.28 -12.85 -2.30
N ALA A 237 11.24 -11.55 -2.02
CA ALA A 237 10.96 -11.02 -0.68
C ALA A 237 9.59 -11.51 -0.18
N PHE A 238 8.55 -11.35 -1.01
CA PHE A 238 7.21 -11.80 -0.69
C PHE A 238 7.12 -13.31 -0.45
N ILE A 239 7.76 -14.12 -1.30
CA ILE A 239 7.79 -15.59 -1.12
C ILE A 239 8.50 -15.97 0.18
N ARG A 240 9.60 -15.29 0.54
CA ARG A 240 10.32 -15.58 1.81
C ARG A 240 9.47 -15.24 3.03
N GLU A 241 8.81 -14.09 3.03
CA GLU A 241 7.95 -13.65 4.12
C GLU A 241 6.77 -14.61 4.31
N SER A 242 6.11 -14.99 3.20
CA SER A 242 5.00 -15.96 3.24
C SER A 242 5.40 -17.34 3.81
N LYS A 243 6.63 -17.80 3.54
CA LYS A 243 7.17 -19.05 4.10
C LYS A 243 7.54 -18.92 5.58
N GLN A 244 8.03 -17.75 5.99
CA GLN A 244 8.42 -17.49 7.37
C GLN A 244 7.19 -17.48 8.28
N ASP A 245 6.10 -16.85 7.85
CA ASP A 245 4.82 -16.86 8.57
C ASP A 245 4.25 -18.28 8.71
N GLN A 246 4.26 -19.07 7.63
CA GLN A 246 3.84 -20.48 7.71
C GLN A 246 4.71 -21.30 8.68
N SER A 247 6.03 -21.04 8.72
CA SER A 247 6.94 -21.75 9.62
C SER A 247 6.72 -21.38 11.09
N ASN A 248 6.36 -20.13 11.39
CA ASN A 248 6.08 -19.66 12.75
C ASN A 248 4.74 -20.23 13.26
N VAL A 249 3.73 -20.33 12.40
CA VAL A 249 2.45 -20.99 12.72
C VAL A 249 2.64 -22.49 12.99
N SER A 250 3.59 -23.16 12.32
CA SER A 250 3.86 -24.59 12.54
C SER A 250 4.69 -24.93 13.79
N LYS A 251 5.28 -23.92 14.45
CA LYS A 251 6.18 -24.09 15.61
C LYS A 251 5.53 -23.74 16.94
N HIS A 252 4.28 -23.31 16.94
CA HIS A 252 3.46 -22.99 18.10
C HIS A 252 2.17 -23.80 18.09
#